data_AF-A0A3R9F748-F1
#
_entry.id   AF-A0A3R9F748-F1
#
_cell.length_a   1.000
_cell.length_b   1.000
_cell.length_c   1.000
_cell.angle_alpha   90.00
_cell.angle_beta   90.00
_cell.angle_gamma   90.00
#
_symmetry.space_group_name_H-M   'P 1'
#
loop_
_entity.id
_entity.type
_entity.pdbx_description
1 polymer ?
#
loop_
_entity_poly.entity_id
_entity_poly.type
_entity_poly.pdbx_seq_one_letter_code
_entity_poly.pdbx_strand_id
1 'polypeptide(L)'
;MKANEFVKKFGWDGAKAKVVELGILQELGDLMIGQEVELKRLVESHELIEKDFESVDIAEYEHMISGCYSDPYWIRIKQAIADVESCQ
;
A
#
# COMPACT_ATOMS: atom_id res chain seq x y z
N MET A 1 8.65 5.97 14.17
CA MET A 1 8.99 4.93 13.18
C MET A 1 8.31 5.32 11.89
N LYS A 2 9.02 5.28 10.77
CA LYS A 2 8.38 5.54 9.47
C LYS A 2 7.43 4.40 9.11
N ALA A 3 6.40 4.65 8.30
CA ALA A 3 5.43 3.65 7.91
C ALA A 3 6.09 2.44 7.20
N ASN A 4 7.05 2.68 6.31
CA ASN A 4 7.80 1.59 5.66
C ASN A 4 8.70 0.82 6.64
N GLU A 5 9.32 1.49 7.62
CA GLU A 5 10.06 0.83 8.70
C GLU A 5 9.15 -0.04 9.57
N PHE A 6 7.89 0.36 9.78
CA PHE A 6 6.90 -0.45 10.49
C PHE A 6 6.61 -1.74 9.72
N VAL A 7 6.34 -1.64 8.41
CA VAL A 7 6.12 -2.81 7.56
C VAL A 7 7.34 -3.74 7.56
N LYS A 8 8.56 -3.20 7.42
CA LYS A 8 9.81 -3.98 7.50
C LYS A 8 9.97 -4.73 8.82
N LYS A 9 9.52 -4.14 9.92
CA LYS A 9 9.67 -4.73 11.26
C LYS A 9 8.58 -5.75 11.59
N PHE A 10 7.34 -5.50 11.19
CA PHE A 10 6.16 -6.27 11.63
C PHE A 10 5.51 -7.11 10.53
N GLY A 11 5.98 -6.96 9.28
CA GLY A 11 5.39 -7.58 8.11
C GLY A 11 4.05 -6.97 7.71
N TRP A 12 3.53 -7.43 6.58
CA TRP A 12 2.26 -6.97 6.03
C TRP A 12 1.06 -7.35 6.90
N ASP A 13 1.05 -8.53 7.52
CA ASP A 13 -0.01 -8.94 8.44
C ASP A 13 -0.10 -8.02 9.66
N GLY A 14 1.06 -7.64 10.23
CA GLY A 14 1.12 -6.68 11.33
C GLY A 14 0.65 -5.29 10.92
N ALA A 15 1.00 -4.85 9.71
CA ALA A 15 0.54 -3.58 9.15
C ALA A 15 -0.98 -3.56 8.90
N LYS A 16 -1.53 -4.63 8.32
CA LYS A 16 -2.97 -4.82 8.10
C LYS A 16 -3.74 -4.77 9.42
N ALA A 17 -3.29 -5.50 10.44
CA ALA A 17 -3.89 -5.47 11.77
C ALA A 17 -3.88 -4.06 12.38
N LYS A 18 -2.78 -3.31 12.22
CA LYS A 18 -2.68 -1.94 12.72
C LYS A 18 -3.62 -0.98 12.00
N VAL A 19 -3.79 -1.12 10.68
CA VAL A 19 -4.74 -0.29 9.91
C VAL A 19 -6.20 -0.56 10.33
N VAL A 20 -6.55 -1.82 10.65
CA VAL A 20 -7.87 -2.14 11.21
C VAL A 20 -8.08 -1.45 12.55
N GLU A 21 -7.10 -1.50 13.45
CA GLU A 21 -7.14 -0.79 14.74
C GLU A 21 -7.33 0.73 14.55
N LEU A 22 -6.58 1.34 13.62
CA LEU A 22 -6.70 2.76 13.29
C LEU A 22 -8.07 3.12 12.71
N GLY A 23 -8.67 2.25 11.90
CA GLY A 23 -10.02 2.43 11.38
C GLY A 23 -11.08 2.51 12.48
N ILE A 24 -10.97 1.66 13.50
CA ILE A 24 -11.85 1.68 14.67
C ILE A 24 -11.68 3.00 15.44
N LEU A 25 -10.45 3.46 15.63
CA LEU A 25 -10.18 4.73 16.32
C LEU A 25 -10.74 5.93 15.54
N GLN A 26 -10.64 5.91 14.20
CA GLN A 26 -11.24 6.93 13.34
C GLN A 26 -12.77 7.00 13.50
N GLU A 27 -13.46 5.87 13.57
CA GLU A 27 -14.91 5.81 13.83
C GLU A 27 -15.28 6.35 15.21
N LEU A 28 -14.39 6.21 16.20
CA LEU A 28 -14.53 6.75 17.55
C LEU A 28 -14.20 8.26 17.64
N GLY A 29 -13.89 8.90 16.51
CA GLY A 29 -13.66 10.34 16.41
C GLY A 29 -12.19 10.76 16.49
N ASP A 30 -11.25 9.80 16.44
CA ASP A 30 -9.83 10.11 16.37
C ASP A 30 -9.41 10.54 14.96
N LEU A 31 -8.44 11.45 14.86
CA LEU A 31 -7.96 11.95 13.58
C LEU A 31 -6.67 11.24 13.18
N MET A 32 -6.73 10.44 12.12
CA MET A 32 -5.52 9.87 11.51
C MET A 32 -4.63 10.99 10.97
N ILE A 33 -3.36 11.01 11.38
CA ILE A 33 -2.38 12.00 10.92
C ILE A 33 -1.02 11.38 10.59
N GLY A 34 -0.31 12.01 9.64
CA GLY A 34 1.08 11.70 9.32
C GLY A 34 1.32 10.23 9.03
N GLN A 35 2.06 9.56 9.90
CA GLN A 35 2.51 8.17 9.73
C GLN A 35 1.38 7.15 9.65
N GLU A 36 0.24 7.42 10.27
CA GLU A 36 -0.94 6.53 10.23
C GLU A 36 -1.61 6.55 8.86
N VAL A 37 -1.68 7.73 8.25
CA VAL A 37 -2.18 7.92 6.87
C VAL A 37 -1.22 7.27 5.88
N GLU A 38 0.09 7.43 6.08
CA GLU A 38 1.10 6.76 5.27
C GLU A 38 1.01 5.23 5.39
N LEU A 39 0.88 4.69 6.60
CA LEU A 39 0.75 3.24 6.80
C LEU A 39 -0.50 2.68 6.14
N LYS A 40 -1.63 3.38 6.24
CA LYS A 40 -2.87 3.02 5.55
C LYS A 40 -2.67 2.96 4.03
N ARG A 41 -2.01 3.98 3.45
CA ARG A 41 -1.69 4.01 2.01
C ARG A 41 -0.84 2.81 1.61
N LEU A 42 0.21 2.49 2.37
CA LEU A 42 1.09 1.35 2.07
C LEU A 42 0.32 0.01 2.10
N VAL A 43 -0.58 -0.17 3.07
CA VAL A 43 -1.44 -1.37 3.15
C VAL A 43 -2.41 -1.45 1.98
N GLU A 44 -3.09 -0.34 1.64
CA GLU A 44 -4.00 -0.29 0.47
C GLU A 44 -3.26 -0.58 -0.84
N SER A 45 -2.04 -0.04 -1.01
CA SER A 45 -1.16 -0.35 -2.14
C SER A 45 -0.80 -1.83 -2.21
N HIS A 46 -0.44 -2.44 -1.08
CA HIS A 46 -0.11 -3.86 -1.02
C HIS A 46 -1.31 -4.76 -1.36
N GLU A 47 -2.49 -4.47 -0.78
CA GLU A 47 -3.72 -5.21 -1.07
C GLU A 47 -4.14 -5.08 -2.54
N LEU A 48 -3.92 -3.92 -3.16
CA LEU A 48 -4.18 -3.72 -4.58
C LEU A 48 -3.29 -4.63 -5.45
N ILE A 49 -2.00 -4.73 -5.14
CA ILE A 49 -1.06 -5.60 -5.88
C ILE A 49 -1.42 -7.08 -5.68
N GLU A 50 -1.68 -7.51 -4.44
CA GLU A 50 -2.09 -8.89 -4.14
C GLU A 50 -3.36 -9.29 -4.89
N LYS A 51 -4.35 -8.39 -4.94
CA LYS A 51 -5.66 -8.67 -5.52
C LYS A 51 -5.64 -8.73 -7.05
N ASP A 52 -4.94 -7.80 -7.70
CA ASP A 52 -5.02 -7.63 -9.16
C ASP A 52 -3.90 -8.38 -9.90
N PHE A 53 -2.73 -8.59 -9.27
CA PHE A 53 -1.53 -9.09 -9.96
C PHE A 53 -0.82 -10.26 -9.26
N GLU A 54 -1.25 -10.68 -8.07
CA GLU A 54 -0.58 -11.71 -7.24
C GLU A 54 0.79 -11.29 -6.67
N SER A 55 1.61 -10.52 -7.41
CA SER A 55 2.94 -10.07 -6.98
C SER A 55 3.35 -8.73 -7.63
N VAL A 56 4.36 -8.09 -7.04
CA VAL A 56 4.97 -6.86 -7.60
C VAL A 56 5.57 -7.13 -8.99
N ASP A 57 6.27 -8.26 -9.16
CA ASP A 57 6.92 -8.61 -10.43
C ASP A 57 5.90 -8.71 -11.59
N ILE A 58 4.73 -9.29 -11.33
CA ILE A 58 3.64 -9.38 -12.33
C ILE A 58 3.04 -8.00 -12.59
N ALA A 59 2.82 -7.19 -11.54
CA ALA A 59 2.30 -5.83 -11.69
C ALA A 59 3.22 -4.93 -12.52
N GLU A 60 4.53 -5.03 -12.31
CA GLU A 60 5.55 -4.32 -13.10
C GLU A 60 5.52 -4.74 -14.57
N TYR A 61 5.48 -6.06 -14.81
CA TYR A 61 5.41 -6.61 -16.15
C TYR A 61 4.16 -6.13 -16.89
N GLU A 62 2.98 -6.23 -16.27
CA GLU A 62 1.73 -5.79 -16.88
C GLU A 62 1.70 -4.28 -17.14
N HIS A 63 2.17 -3.48 -16.18
CA HIS A 63 2.29 -2.02 -16.36
C HIS A 63 3.19 -1.68 -17.55
N MET A 64 4.34 -2.37 -17.70
CA MET A 64 5.28 -2.18 -18.82
C MET A 64 4.64 -2.52 -20.17
N ILE A 65 3.90 -3.61 -20.29
CA ILE A 65 3.30 -4.02 -21.58
C ILE A 65 2.02 -3.28 -21.93
N SER A 66 1.36 -2.63 -20.96
CA SER A 66 0.08 -1.96 -21.16
C SER A 66 0.12 -0.84 -22.21
N GLY A 67 1.28 -0.17 -22.37
CA GLY A 67 1.44 0.99 -23.24
C GLY A 67 0.60 2.22 -22.86
N CYS A 68 -0.16 2.16 -21.76
CA CYS A 68 -1.17 3.15 -21.37
C CYS A 68 -0.77 3.91 -20.09
N TYR A 69 0.44 4.45 -20.05
CA TYR A 69 1.04 5.08 -18.86
C TYR A 69 0.28 6.29 -18.29
N SER A 70 -0.58 6.93 -19.08
CA SER A 70 -1.42 8.05 -18.65
C SER A 70 -2.78 7.64 -18.10
N ASP A 71 -3.12 6.35 -18.14
CA ASP A 71 -4.39 5.87 -17.58
C ASP A 71 -4.38 5.99 -16.05
N PRO A 72 -5.43 6.56 -15.42
CA PRO A 72 -5.53 6.67 -13.97
C PRO A 72 -5.39 5.35 -13.21
N TYR A 73 -5.72 4.21 -13.83
CA TYR A 73 -5.45 2.88 -13.27
C TYR A 73 -3.95 2.62 -13.19
N TRP A 74 -3.22 2.75 -14.31
CA TRP A 74 -1.78 2.47 -14.35
C TRP A 74 -0.95 3.44 -13.51
N ILE A 75 -1.39 4.69 -13.36
CA ILE A 75 -0.79 5.64 -12.43
C ILE A 75 -0.90 5.12 -10.98
N ARG A 76 -2.05 4.56 -10.59
CA ARG A 76 -2.25 3.97 -9.26
C ARG A 76 -1.41 2.71 -9.06
N ILE A 77 -1.35 1.83 -10.06
CA ILE A 77 -0.50 0.62 -9.99
C ILE A 77 0.97 0.99 -9.84
N LYS A 78 1.46 1.97 -10.59
CA LYS A 78 2.84 2.45 -10.46
C LYS A 78 3.16 3.00 -9.07
N GLN A 79 2.22 3.74 -8.46
CA GLN A 79 2.39 4.21 -7.08
C GLN A 79 2.36 3.04 -6.09
N ALA A 80 1.49 2.05 -6.30
CA ALA A 80 1.38 0.89 -5.43
C ALA A 80 2.65 0.01 -5.47
N ILE A 81 3.23 -0.20 -6.65
CA ILE A 81 4.54 -0.86 -6.81
C ILE A 81 5.60 -0.14 -5.97
N ALA A 82 5.77 1.16 -6.18
CA ALA A 82 6.78 1.95 -5.45
C ALA A 82 6.57 1.94 -3.93
N ASP A 83 5.30 1.96 -3.48
CA ASP A 83 4.94 1.84 -2.06
C ASP A 83 5.37 0.49 -1.48
N VAL A 84 5.08 -0.62 -2.17
CA VAL A 84 5.45 -1.98 -1.73
C VAL A 84 6.96 -2.18 -1.75
N GLU A 85 7.65 -1.76 -2.81
CA GLU A 85 9.12 -1.81 -2.91
C GLU A 85 9.82 -1.04 -1.79
N SER A 86 9.26 0.11 -1.37
CA SER A 86 9.83 0.90 -0.28
C SER A 86 9.84 0.17 1.08
N CYS A 87 9.05 -0.90 1.18
CA CYS A 87 8.88 -1.75 2.36
C CYS A 87 9.69 -3.05 2.32
N GLN A 88 10.44 -3.31 1.24
CA GLN A 88 11.40 -4.41 1.13
C GLN A 88 12.81 -3.95 1.56
#